data_AF-A0AAP0J180-F1
#
_entry.id   AF-A0AAP0J180-F1
#
_cell.length_a   1.000
_cell.length_b   1.000
_cell.length_c   1.000
_cell.angle_alpha   90.00
_cell.angle_beta   90.00
_cell.angle_gamma   90.00
#
_symmetry.space_group_name_H-M   'P 1'
#
loop_
_entity.id
_entity.type
_entity.pdbx_description
1 polymer ?
#
loop_
_entity_poly.entity_id
_entity_poly.type
_entity_poly.pdbx_seq_one_letter_code
_entity_poly.pdbx_strand_id
1 'polypeptide(L)'
;MIEEIENQCDEHSLGRDFHSAQASSSMGAQLLVVAHPTREAKNLHSRRVRLANGEVCVDADAVAAEEEVRARAVEARRTTPPLPTWSVRSSIQSLTLSIACSETCVPGFDSLFARGLKKHLKRLNAPKHWMLDKLGGAFAPKPSSGPHKSRECLPLILILRNRLKYALTYREVIAILMQRHVMVDAKVRTDKTYPAGFMDVVSIPKTNENFRLLYDTKGRFRLHSIRDEEAKFKLCKVRSIQFGQKGIPYLNTYDGRTIRYPDPLIKANDTIKLDLESNKITDFIKFDVGNVVMVTGGRNRGRVGVIKNREKHKGSFETVHIQDATGHEFATRLGNVFTIGKGTKPWVTLPKGKGIKLSIIEEARKRLAAQGAVPA
;
A
#
# COMPACT_ATOMS: atom_id res chain seq x y z
N MET A 1 -40.69 -15.04 37.79
CA MET A 1 -42.08 -14.60 37.68
C MET A 1 -42.05 -13.11 37.42
N ILE A 2 -42.16 -12.74 36.14
CA ILE A 2 -42.40 -11.38 35.66
C ILE A 2 -43.44 -11.56 34.55
N GLU A 3 -44.65 -11.06 34.79
CA GLU A 3 -45.82 -10.96 33.88
C GLU A 3 -45.48 -9.98 32.72
N GLU A 4 -45.73 -10.28 31.44
CA GLU A 4 -46.98 -10.16 30.64
C GLU A 4 -47.64 -8.75 30.69
N ILE A 5 -48.20 -8.10 29.64
CA ILE A 5 -48.36 -8.25 28.18
C ILE A 5 -49.09 -6.94 27.67
N GLU A 6 -48.99 -6.63 26.36
CA GLU A 6 -49.86 -5.75 25.50
C GLU A 6 -49.84 -4.20 25.67
N ASN A 7 -49.91 -3.35 24.61
CA ASN A 7 -50.91 -3.32 23.54
C ASN A 7 -50.60 -2.32 22.40
N GLN A 8 -51.32 -2.52 21.29
CA GLN A 8 -51.34 -1.83 19.98
C GLN A 8 -51.57 -0.30 19.97
N CYS A 9 -51.19 0.35 18.85
CA CYS A 9 -51.81 1.58 18.36
C CYS A 9 -52.03 1.50 16.84
N ASP A 10 -53.30 1.61 16.47
CA ASP A 10 -53.84 1.71 15.11
C ASP A 10 -53.92 3.17 14.60
N GLU A 11 -54.16 3.23 13.30
CA GLU A 11 -54.34 4.30 12.31
C GLU A 11 -55.08 5.59 12.74
N HIS A 12 -54.80 6.70 12.03
CA HIS A 12 -55.86 7.56 11.48
C HIS A 12 -55.35 8.49 10.35
N SER A 13 -56.29 8.79 9.46
CA SER A 13 -56.18 9.20 8.06
C SER A 13 -56.67 10.64 7.77
N LEU A 14 -56.06 11.26 6.74
CA LEU A 14 -56.65 12.11 5.67
C LEU A 14 -57.37 13.45 5.98
N GLY A 15 -56.99 14.48 5.21
CA GLY A 15 -57.98 15.41 4.60
C GLY A 15 -57.57 16.87 4.32
N ARG A 16 -57.51 17.22 3.01
CA ARG A 16 -58.08 18.43 2.33
C ARG A 16 -57.48 19.84 2.62
N ASP A 17 -57.50 20.88 1.76
CA ASP A 17 -58.03 21.17 0.42
C ASP A 17 -57.36 22.46 -0.19
N PHE A 18 -57.76 22.78 -1.43
CA PHE A 18 -57.24 23.70 -2.46
C PHE A 18 -57.60 25.22 -2.36
N HIS A 19 -57.07 26.00 -3.34
CA HIS A 19 -57.39 27.37 -3.84
C HIS A 19 -56.61 28.57 -3.26
N SER A 20 -56.25 29.66 -3.96
CA SER A 20 -56.13 30.09 -5.39
C SER A 20 -55.70 31.58 -5.39
N ALA A 21 -54.90 32.07 -6.34
CA ALA A 21 -54.83 33.51 -6.68
C ALA A 21 -54.30 33.74 -8.12
N GLN A 22 -54.96 34.67 -8.84
CA GLN A 22 -54.84 34.98 -10.27
C GLN A 22 -54.13 36.33 -10.56
N ALA A 23 -53.65 36.46 -11.82
CA ALA A 23 -53.55 37.67 -12.70
C ALA A 23 -52.51 38.77 -12.35
N SER A 24 -51.82 39.49 -13.25
CA SER A 24 -51.95 39.78 -14.71
C SER A 24 -50.68 40.47 -15.29
N SER A 25 -50.35 40.22 -16.59
CA SER A 25 -49.78 41.08 -17.68
C SER A 25 -48.63 42.09 -17.42
N SER A 26 -47.69 42.45 -18.30
CA SER A 26 -47.21 42.06 -19.65
C SER A 26 -46.06 43.04 -20.04
N MET A 27 -45.34 42.75 -21.14
CA MET A 27 -44.19 43.43 -21.78
C MET A 27 -42.86 42.74 -21.44
N GLY A 28 -42.08 42.17 -22.36
CA GLY A 28 -42.10 42.18 -23.81
C GLY A 28 -40.65 42.17 -24.30
N ALA A 29 -40.10 40.99 -24.63
CA ALA A 29 -38.88 40.85 -25.42
C ALA A 29 -38.82 39.43 -26.03
N GLN A 30 -38.96 39.40 -27.36
CA GLN A 30 -38.68 38.28 -28.27
C GLN A 30 -37.16 37.94 -28.23
N LEU A 31 -36.63 36.78 -28.59
CA LEU A 31 -36.97 35.88 -29.70
C LEU A 31 -36.22 34.53 -29.54
N LEU A 32 -36.82 33.50 -30.15
CA LEU A 32 -36.24 32.29 -30.77
C LEU A 32 -36.04 31.00 -29.93
N VAL A 33 -37.01 30.11 -30.14
CA VAL A 33 -37.12 28.72 -29.73
C VAL A 33 -36.41 27.82 -30.76
N VAL A 34 -35.61 26.85 -30.29
CA VAL A 34 -35.44 25.56 -30.98
C VAL A 34 -35.60 24.46 -29.94
N ALA A 35 -36.57 23.57 -30.19
CA ALA A 35 -37.04 22.53 -29.29
C ALA A 35 -36.04 21.36 -29.17
N HIS A 36 -35.84 20.88 -27.94
CA HIS A 36 -35.22 19.60 -27.63
C HIS A 36 -36.32 18.54 -27.37
N PRO A 37 -36.28 17.36 -28.00
CA PRO A 37 -37.09 16.23 -27.59
C PRO A 37 -36.49 15.49 -26.38
N THR A 38 -37.40 14.91 -25.63
CA THR A 38 -37.33 14.38 -24.27
C THR A 38 -36.72 12.99 -24.11
N ARG A 39 -36.25 12.76 -22.87
CA ARG A 39 -36.38 11.56 -22.00
C ARG A 39 -35.49 10.32 -22.19
N GLU A 40 -34.89 9.96 -21.05
CA GLU A 40 -34.76 8.62 -20.46
C GLU A 40 -33.90 7.56 -21.16
N ALA A 41 -32.69 7.35 -20.61
CA ALA A 41 -32.09 6.01 -20.51
C ALA A 41 -31.25 5.90 -19.23
N LYS A 42 -31.86 5.38 -18.16
CA LYS A 42 -31.16 4.74 -17.03
C LYS A 42 -31.25 3.23 -17.23
N ASN A 43 -30.13 2.54 -16.97
CA ASN A 43 -30.01 1.13 -16.58
C ASN A 43 -30.56 0.05 -17.53
N LEU A 44 -29.69 -0.89 -17.93
CA LEU A 44 -29.80 -2.33 -17.59
C LEU A 44 -28.50 -3.01 -18.08
N HIS A 45 -27.60 -3.42 -17.19
CA HIS A 45 -27.48 -4.82 -16.73
C HIS A 45 -27.50 -5.85 -17.87
N SER A 46 -26.31 -6.32 -18.23
CA SER A 46 -26.08 -7.48 -19.07
C SER A 46 -26.66 -8.75 -18.43
N ARG A 47 -27.90 -9.09 -18.81
CA ARG A 47 -28.46 -10.43 -18.61
C ARG A 47 -28.16 -11.27 -19.84
N ARG A 48 -27.34 -12.30 -19.65
CA ARG A 48 -27.03 -13.35 -20.63
C ARG A 48 -28.19 -14.34 -20.61
N VAL A 49 -29.04 -14.36 -21.65
CA VAL A 49 -30.06 -15.38 -21.85
C VAL A 49 -29.47 -16.46 -22.77
N ARG A 50 -29.48 -17.73 -22.32
CA ARG A 50 -29.23 -18.89 -23.19
C ARG A 50 -30.59 -19.38 -23.69
N LEU A 51 -30.72 -19.59 -24.99
CA LEU A 51 -31.76 -20.47 -25.54
C LEU A 51 -31.11 -21.75 -26.06
N ALA A 52 -31.87 -22.84 -25.95
CA ALA A 52 -31.53 -24.12 -26.55
C ALA A 52 -31.43 -23.94 -28.07
N ASN A 53 -30.48 -24.63 -28.69
CA ASN A 53 -30.04 -24.52 -30.10
C ASN A 53 -28.86 -23.54 -30.23
N GLY A 54 -27.65 -24.09 -30.20
CA GLY A 54 -26.40 -23.34 -30.06
C GLY A 54 -25.97 -22.55 -31.30
N GLU A 55 -26.54 -21.36 -31.47
CA GLU A 55 -26.03 -20.32 -32.39
C GLU A 55 -25.81 -19.01 -31.63
N VAL A 56 -24.69 -18.33 -31.92
CA VAL A 56 -24.33 -17.03 -31.34
C VAL A 56 -24.42 -15.99 -32.47
N CYS A 57 -25.42 -15.11 -32.41
CA CYS A 57 -25.46 -13.91 -33.24
C CYS A 57 -24.60 -12.82 -32.60
N VAL A 58 -23.72 -12.21 -33.39
CA VAL A 58 -23.00 -10.98 -33.02
C VAL A 58 -23.68 -9.86 -33.80
N ASP A 59 -24.18 -8.85 -33.07
CA ASP A 59 -24.93 -7.72 -33.64
C ASP A 59 -24.14 -7.01 -34.75
N ALA A 60 -24.75 -6.85 -35.92
CA ALA A 60 -24.14 -6.29 -37.13
C ALA A 60 -23.77 -4.79 -37.00
N ASP A 61 -24.28 -4.09 -35.98
CA ASP A 61 -24.06 -2.66 -35.77
C ASP A 61 -22.75 -2.33 -35.05
N ALA A 62 -22.03 -3.34 -34.52
CA ALA A 62 -20.72 -3.13 -33.88
C ALA A 62 -19.55 -3.12 -34.87
N VAL A 63 -19.72 -3.68 -36.08
CA VAL A 63 -18.66 -3.81 -37.09
C VAL A 63 -18.50 -2.52 -37.90
N ALA A 64 -19.59 -1.76 -38.11
CA ALA A 64 -19.55 -0.50 -38.87
C ALA A 64 -18.79 0.64 -38.16
N ALA A 65 -18.70 0.61 -36.81
CA ALA A 65 -18.03 1.64 -36.04
C ALA A 65 -16.48 1.51 -36.01
N GLU A 66 -15.92 0.33 -36.28
CA GLU A 66 -14.46 0.13 -36.32
C GLU A 66 -13.82 0.50 -37.67
N GLU A 67 -14.57 0.43 -38.79
CA GLU A 67 -14.03 0.82 -40.11
C GLU A 67 -13.92 2.34 -40.28
N GLU A 68 -14.83 3.13 -39.70
CA GLU A 68 -14.83 4.59 -39.82
C GLU A 68 -13.65 5.24 -39.06
N VAL A 69 -13.24 4.65 -37.93
CA VAL A 69 -12.07 5.08 -37.15
C VAL A 69 -10.75 4.76 -37.88
N ARG A 70 -10.71 3.67 -38.65
CA ARG A 70 -9.55 3.29 -39.46
C ARG A 70 -9.37 4.18 -40.70
N ALA A 71 -10.46 4.60 -41.34
CA ALA A 71 -10.41 5.49 -42.50
C ALA A 71 -9.89 6.90 -42.13
N ARG A 72 -10.30 7.46 -40.98
CA ARG A 72 -9.82 8.79 -40.51
C ARG A 72 -8.35 8.83 -40.09
N ALA A 73 -7.76 7.69 -39.73
CA ALA A 73 -6.33 7.62 -39.33
C ALA A 73 -5.36 7.58 -40.53
N VAL A 74 -5.84 7.25 -41.72
CA VAL A 74 -5.03 7.16 -42.96
C VAL A 74 -4.93 8.53 -43.64
N GLU A 75 -5.99 9.35 -43.61
CA GLU A 75 -6.00 10.69 -44.21
C GLU A 75 -5.11 11.69 -43.45
N ALA A 76 -4.99 11.54 -42.12
CA ALA A 76 -4.19 12.42 -41.26
C ALA A 76 -2.66 12.24 -41.41
N ARG A 77 -2.18 11.25 -42.18
CA ARG A 77 -0.73 11.04 -42.47
C ARG A 77 -0.27 11.62 -43.80
N ARG A 78 -1.17 12.18 -44.62
CA ARG A 78 -0.83 12.75 -45.94
C ARG A 78 -0.54 14.26 -45.92
N THR A 79 -0.79 14.95 -44.80
CA THR A 79 -0.67 16.41 -44.70
C THR A 79 0.26 16.84 -43.56
N THR A 80 1.55 16.52 -43.68
CA THR A 80 2.61 17.18 -42.90
C THR A 80 3.75 17.58 -43.84
N PRO A 81 4.10 18.88 -43.98
CA PRO A 81 5.22 19.30 -44.82
C PRO A 81 6.57 18.97 -44.15
N PRO A 82 7.63 18.63 -44.92
CA PRO A 82 8.95 18.33 -44.37
C PRO A 82 9.75 19.61 -44.06
N LEU A 83 10.57 19.55 -43.00
CA LEU A 83 11.54 20.59 -42.61
C LEU A 83 12.80 20.55 -43.52
N PRO A 84 13.51 21.69 -43.71
CA PRO A 84 14.61 21.78 -44.67
C PRO A 84 15.92 21.20 -44.13
N THR A 85 16.62 20.44 -44.97
CA THR A 85 17.97 19.90 -44.72
C THR A 85 19.05 20.82 -45.29
N TRP A 86 20.10 21.07 -44.50
CA TRP A 86 21.29 21.80 -44.93
C TRP A 86 22.25 20.87 -45.67
N SER A 87 22.77 21.33 -46.80
CA SER A 87 23.77 20.65 -47.63
C SER A 87 25.18 21.06 -47.21
N VAL A 88 26.07 20.09 -46.96
CA VAL A 88 27.52 20.27 -47.04
C VAL A 88 28.09 19.15 -47.92
N ARG A 89 28.69 19.56 -49.04
CA ARG A 89 29.50 18.74 -49.94
C ARG A 89 30.89 18.50 -49.35
N SER A 90 31.40 17.27 -49.49
CA SER A 90 32.77 16.92 -49.94
C SER A 90 32.87 15.38 -49.84
N SER A 91 32.82 14.63 -50.94
CA SER A 91 33.96 14.20 -51.76
C SER A 91 35.19 13.77 -50.95
N ILE A 92 35.51 12.47 -50.97
CA ILE A 92 36.83 11.86 -51.21
C ILE A 92 36.68 10.33 -51.24
N GLN A 93 37.55 9.72 -52.04
CA GLN A 93 37.44 8.46 -52.76
C GLN A 93 37.74 7.18 -51.94
N SER A 94 37.25 6.07 -52.51
CA SER A 94 37.82 4.71 -52.59
C SER A 94 38.82 4.23 -51.53
N LEU A 95 38.55 3.07 -50.94
CA LEU A 95 39.39 1.88 -51.13
C LEU A 95 38.67 0.62 -50.63
N THR A 96 38.62 -0.35 -51.52
CA THR A 96 38.21 -1.74 -51.35
C THR A 96 39.05 -2.46 -50.30
N LEU A 97 38.41 -3.20 -49.38
CA LEU A 97 38.96 -4.45 -48.88
C LEU A 97 37.82 -5.40 -48.50
N SER A 98 37.64 -6.42 -49.33
CA SER A 98 36.79 -7.57 -49.06
C SER A 98 37.37 -8.37 -47.90
N ILE A 99 36.63 -8.45 -46.79
CA ILE A 99 36.77 -9.53 -45.80
C ILE A 99 35.41 -10.21 -45.72
N ALA A 100 35.33 -11.35 -46.39
CA ALA A 100 34.28 -12.32 -46.19
C ALA A 100 34.37 -12.84 -44.75
N CYS A 101 33.48 -12.37 -43.88
CA CYS A 101 33.18 -13.04 -42.63
C CYS A 101 31.72 -13.45 -42.70
N SER A 102 31.50 -14.74 -42.86
CA SER A 102 30.20 -15.40 -42.81
C SER A 102 29.44 -14.94 -41.56
N GLU A 103 28.45 -14.08 -41.75
CA GLU A 103 27.44 -13.75 -40.75
C GLU A 103 26.59 -14.99 -40.49
N THR A 104 27.03 -15.84 -39.57
CA THR A 104 26.08 -16.60 -38.78
C THR A 104 25.29 -15.58 -37.98
N CYS A 105 24.08 -15.26 -38.45
CA CYS A 105 23.03 -14.59 -37.68
C CYS A 105 22.98 -15.21 -36.28
N VAL A 106 23.58 -14.52 -35.31
CA VAL A 106 23.34 -14.81 -33.91
C VAL A 106 21.87 -14.45 -33.70
N PRO A 107 20.98 -15.41 -33.39
CA PRO A 107 19.59 -15.07 -33.16
C PRO A 107 19.56 -14.04 -32.03
N GLY A 108 18.92 -12.92 -32.32
CA GLY A 108 18.78 -11.80 -31.42
C GLY A 108 18.47 -12.30 -30.02
N PHE A 109 19.25 -11.86 -29.05
CA PHE A 109 18.87 -11.91 -27.65
C PHE A 109 17.76 -10.88 -27.46
N ASP A 110 16.63 -11.10 -28.14
CA ASP A 110 15.42 -10.35 -27.95
C ASP A 110 15.08 -10.52 -26.49
N SER A 111 15.25 -9.42 -25.77
CA SER A 111 14.85 -9.29 -24.39
C SER A 111 13.34 -9.46 -24.35
N LEU A 112 12.89 -10.71 -24.27
CA LEU A 112 11.55 -11.12 -23.89
C LEU A 112 11.38 -10.76 -22.41
N PHE A 113 11.36 -9.46 -22.12
CA PHE A 113 10.81 -8.96 -20.88
C PHE A 113 9.35 -9.40 -20.89
N ALA A 114 9.06 -10.47 -20.15
CA ALA A 114 7.69 -10.94 -19.95
C ALA A 114 6.83 -9.76 -19.47
N ARG A 115 5.93 -9.32 -20.36
CA ARG A 115 5.01 -8.21 -20.13
C ARG A 115 3.90 -8.71 -19.19
N GLY A 116 3.75 -8.08 -18.02
CA GLY A 116 2.64 -8.35 -17.10
C GLY A 116 3.04 -8.64 -15.65
N LEU A 117 2.02 -8.90 -14.83
CA LEU A 117 2.19 -9.13 -13.39
C LEU A 117 2.88 -10.49 -13.13
N LYS A 118 4.13 -10.46 -12.70
CA LYS A 118 4.87 -11.65 -12.29
C LYS A 118 4.16 -12.37 -11.14
N LYS A 119 3.72 -13.63 -11.31
CA LYS A 119 3.06 -14.41 -10.25
C LYS A 119 4.04 -15.13 -9.32
N HIS A 120 5.24 -15.41 -9.82
CA HIS A 120 6.26 -16.14 -9.09
C HIS A 120 7.37 -15.21 -8.56
N LEU A 121 7.97 -15.59 -7.44
CA LEU A 121 9.15 -14.94 -6.87
C LEU A 121 10.26 -15.98 -6.67
N LYS A 122 11.39 -15.78 -7.36
CA LYS A 122 12.58 -16.63 -7.16
C LYS A 122 13.17 -16.38 -5.78
N ARG A 123 13.64 -17.44 -5.13
CA ARG A 123 14.09 -17.39 -3.73
C ARG A 123 15.28 -16.45 -3.52
N LEU A 124 16.23 -16.46 -4.44
CA LEU A 124 17.41 -15.57 -4.39
C LEU A 124 17.06 -14.07 -4.51
N ASN A 125 15.95 -13.74 -5.18
CA ASN A 125 15.45 -12.38 -5.31
C ASN A 125 14.50 -11.98 -4.16
N ALA A 126 14.23 -12.90 -3.21
CA ALA A 126 13.44 -12.58 -2.05
C ALA A 126 14.15 -11.54 -1.16
N PRO A 127 13.41 -10.72 -0.41
CA PRO A 127 14.02 -9.78 0.52
C PRO A 127 14.91 -10.49 1.56
N LYS A 128 16.17 -10.04 1.68
CA LYS A 128 17.17 -10.65 2.57
C LYS A 128 16.73 -10.70 4.04
N HIS A 129 15.90 -9.74 4.47
CA HIS A 129 15.43 -9.64 5.86
C HIS A 129 14.44 -10.74 6.26
N TRP A 130 13.90 -11.50 5.30
CA TRP A 130 13.08 -12.68 5.58
C TRP A 130 13.89 -13.84 6.17
N MET A 131 15.22 -13.87 5.94
CA MET A 131 16.12 -14.94 6.36
C MET A 131 15.70 -16.30 5.79
N LEU A 132 15.43 -16.35 4.48
CA LEU A 132 15.28 -17.60 3.76
C LEU A 132 16.67 -18.18 3.46
N ASP A 133 16.82 -19.48 3.68
CA ASP A 133 18.00 -20.25 3.31
C ASP A 133 18.11 -20.38 1.77
N LYS A 134 19.31 -20.66 1.26
CA LYS A 134 19.55 -20.75 -0.18
C LYS A 134 19.04 -22.05 -0.81
N LEU A 135 19.03 -23.14 -0.05
CA LEU A 135 18.80 -24.51 -0.56
C LEU A 135 17.36 -25.00 -0.38
N GLY A 136 16.49 -24.29 0.34
CA GLY A 136 15.11 -24.68 0.63
C GLY A 136 14.13 -24.57 -0.54
N GLY A 137 14.62 -24.68 -1.78
CA GLY A 137 13.86 -24.70 -3.03
C GLY A 137 14.08 -23.48 -3.94
N ALA A 138 13.59 -23.57 -5.17
CA ALA A 138 13.79 -22.53 -6.20
C ALA A 138 12.96 -21.25 -5.97
N PHE A 139 11.85 -21.34 -5.24
CA PHE A 139 10.88 -20.26 -5.09
C PHE A 139 10.73 -19.81 -3.63
N ALA A 140 10.31 -18.55 -3.47
CA ALA A 140 9.91 -17.96 -2.20
C ALA A 140 8.42 -17.58 -2.26
N PRO A 141 7.73 -17.46 -1.11
CA PRO A 141 6.36 -16.99 -1.11
C PRO A 141 6.32 -15.56 -1.65
N LYS A 142 5.59 -15.36 -2.75
CA LYS A 142 5.33 -14.02 -3.27
C LYS A 142 4.21 -13.38 -2.43
N PRO A 143 4.43 -12.22 -1.81
CA PRO A 143 3.38 -11.54 -1.06
C PRO A 143 2.24 -11.16 -1.99
N SER A 144 1.01 -11.35 -1.52
CA SER A 144 -0.19 -10.86 -2.19
C SER A 144 -0.18 -9.33 -2.23
N SER A 145 -0.93 -8.73 -3.17
CA SER A 145 -1.19 -7.29 -3.12
C SER A 145 -2.04 -6.98 -1.88
N GLY A 146 -1.58 -6.06 -1.04
CA GLY A 146 -2.24 -5.74 0.22
C GLY A 146 -1.70 -4.46 0.85
N PRO A 147 -1.86 -4.27 2.17
CA PRO A 147 -1.53 -3.03 2.87
C PRO A 147 -0.10 -2.54 2.66
N HIS A 148 0.88 -3.46 2.69
CA HIS A 148 2.30 -3.14 2.70
C HIS A 148 2.99 -3.49 1.38
N LYS A 149 4.07 -2.76 1.07
CA LYS A 149 4.89 -3.05 -0.12
C LYS A 149 5.57 -4.41 0.01
N SER A 150 5.77 -5.10 -1.11
CA SER A 150 6.34 -6.46 -1.15
C SER A 150 7.73 -6.63 -0.51
N ARG A 151 8.56 -5.57 -0.51
CA ARG A 151 9.89 -5.55 0.13
C ARG A 151 9.87 -5.00 1.57
N GLU A 152 8.75 -4.47 2.02
CA GLU A 152 8.55 -3.86 3.35
C GLU A 152 7.53 -4.67 4.18
N CYS A 153 7.27 -5.93 3.79
CA CYS A 153 6.34 -6.81 4.47
C CYS A 153 6.99 -8.15 4.85
N LEU A 154 6.26 -8.95 5.60
CA LEU A 154 6.53 -10.33 5.97
C LEU A 154 5.23 -11.15 5.76
N PRO A 155 5.22 -12.07 4.79
CA PRO A 155 4.06 -12.94 4.56
C PRO A 155 3.67 -13.76 5.79
N LEU A 156 2.36 -13.98 6.02
CA LEU A 156 1.84 -14.79 7.12
C LEU A 156 2.43 -16.21 7.17
N ILE A 157 2.68 -16.81 6.01
CA ILE A 157 3.34 -18.11 5.95
C ILE A 157 4.74 -18.14 6.56
N LEU A 158 5.51 -17.05 6.41
CA LEU A 158 6.85 -16.96 7.01
C LEU A 158 6.77 -16.67 8.51
N ILE A 159 5.72 -15.97 8.96
CA ILE A 159 5.47 -15.71 10.37
C ILE A 159 5.20 -17.02 11.12
N LEU A 160 4.23 -17.80 10.64
CA LEU A 160 3.81 -19.05 11.29
C LEU A 160 4.90 -20.14 11.22
N ARG A 161 5.55 -20.30 10.06
CA ARG A 161 6.54 -21.38 9.85
C ARG A 161 7.93 -21.04 10.38
N ASN A 162 8.52 -19.92 9.92
CA ASN A 162 9.95 -19.67 10.16
C ASN A 162 10.21 -18.91 11.46
N ARG A 163 9.25 -18.10 11.94
CA ARG A 163 9.44 -17.26 13.13
C ARG A 163 8.83 -17.88 14.38
N LEU A 164 7.53 -18.18 14.35
CA LEU A 164 6.83 -18.80 15.49
C LEU A 164 7.04 -20.31 15.55
N LYS A 165 7.33 -20.96 14.41
CA LYS A 165 7.51 -22.42 14.31
C LYS A 165 6.29 -23.24 14.74
N TYR A 166 5.09 -22.71 14.51
CA TYR A 166 3.82 -23.44 14.73
C TYR A 166 3.49 -24.43 13.62
N ALA A 167 4.11 -24.25 12.45
CA ALA A 167 4.00 -25.17 11.34
C ALA A 167 5.40 -25.49 10.80
N LEU A 168 5.57 -26.73 10.36
CA LEU A 168 6.77 -27.21 9.68
C LEU A 168 6.61 -27.09 8.16
N THR A 169 5.41 -27.38 7.64
CA THR A 169 5.12 -27.43 6.20
C THR A 169 4.15 -26.33 5.73
N TYR A 170 4.10 -26.11 4.40
CA TYR A 170 3.15 -25.17 3.79
C TYR A 170 1.69 -25.62 3.96
N ARG A 171 1.44 -26.93 3.98
CA ARG A 171 0.09 -27.51 4.11
C ARG A 171 -0.50 -27.25 5.49
N GLU A 172 0.30 -27.41 6.54
CA GLU A 172 -0.10 -27.10 7.92
C GLU A 172 -0.47 -25.63 8.10
N VAL A 173 0.32 -24.71 7.51
CA VAL A 173 0.00 -23.28 7.55
C VAL A 173 -1.37 -23.00 6.92
N ILE A 174 -1.68 -23.65 5.80
CA ILE A 174 -2.99 -23.50 5.15
C ILE A 174 -4.09 -24.02 6.08
N ALA A 175 -3.90 -25.18 6.73
CA ALA A 175 -4.87 -25.73 7.67
C ALA A 175 -5.15 -24.76 8.84
N ILE A 176 -4.12 -24.18 9.45
CA ILE A 176 -4.26 -23.20 10.54
C ILE A 176 -5.05 -21.96 10.09
N LEU A 177 -4.77 -21.46 8.89
CA LEU A 177 -5.43 -20.26 8.36
C LEU A 177 -6.88 -20.53 7.96
N MET A 178 -7.19 -21.71 7.42
CA MET A 178 -8.57 -22.09 7.04
C MET A 178 -9.47 -22.27 8.26
N GLN A 179 -8.91 -22.69 9.40
CA GLN A 179 -9.62 -22.72 10.67
C GLN A 179 -9.84 -21.33 11.30
N ARG A 180 -9.40 -20.24 10.63
CA ARG A 180 -9.62 -18.85 11.04
C ARG A 180 -9.00 -18.48 12.40
N HIS A 181 -7.91 -19.15 12.78
CA HIS A 181 -7.23 -18.93 14.06
C HIS A 181 -6.23 -17.76 14.06
N VAL A 182 -5.98 -17.13 12.91
CA VAL A 182 -5.03 -16.01 12.82
C VAL A 182 -5.78 -14.76 12.41
N MET A 183 -5.62 -13.73 13.23
CA MET A 183 -6.15 -12.41 13.00
C MET A 183 -4.98 -11.44 12.77
N VAL A 184 -5.14 -10.54 11.80
CA VAL A 184 -4.22 -9.41 11.59
C VAL A 184 -5.04 -8.14 11.71
N ASP A 185 -4.61 -7.24 12.59
CA ASP A 185 -5.30 -6.00 12.92
C ASP A 185 -6.79 -6.25 13.26
N ALA A 186 -7.05 -7.22 14.16
CA ALA A 186 -8.37 -7.69 14.58
C ALA A 186 -9.28 -8.30 13.47
N LYS A 187 -8.76 -8.49 12.26
CA LYS A 187 -9.49 -9.11 11.14
C LYS A 187 -8.94 -10.50 10.85
N VAL A 188 -9.82 -11.49 10.75
CA VAL A 188 -9.44 -12.86 10.35
C VAL A 188 -8.87 -12.82 8.93
N ARG A 189 -7.67 -13.41 8.76
CA ARG A 189 -7.03 -13.53 7.45
C ARG A 189 -6.79 -15.00 7.12
N THR A 190 -7.32 -15.44 5.98
CA THR A 190 -7.16 -16.80 5.46
C THR A 190 -6.06 -16.92 4.41
N ASP A 191 -5.58 -15.79 3.87
CA ASP A 191 -4.54 -15.79 2.83
C ASP A 191 -3.15 -16.06 3.42
N LYS A 192 -2.53 -17.17 2.98
CA LYS A 192 -1.17 -17.58 3.34
C LYS A 192 -0.09 -16.55 2.98
N THR A 193 -0.28 -15.80 1.90
CA THR A 193 0.68 -14.82 1.40
C THR A 193 0.30 -13.38 1.74
N TYR A 194 -0.60 -13.19 2.70
CA TYR A 194 -1.01 -11.87 3.16
C TYR A 194 0.22 -11.07 3.65
N PRO A 195 0.44 -9.85 3.12
CA PRO A 195 1.58 -9.03 3.48
C PRO A 195 1.33 -8.32 4.81
N ALA A 196 1.70 -8.94 5.92
CA ALA A 196 1.76 -8.25 7.22
C ALA A 196 3.04 -7.40 7.28
N GLY A 197 2.99 -6.22 7.85
CA GLY A 197 4.11 -5.26 7.80
C GLY A 197 4.41 -4.59 9.13
N PHE A 198 5.21 -3.54 9.07
CA PHE A 198 5.61 -2.77 10.23
C PHE A 198 4.38 -2.26 11.00
N MET A 199 4.40 -2.34 12.34
CA MET A 199 3.33 -1.95 13.27
C MET A 199 2.02 -2.76 13.20
N ASP A 200 1.87 -3.72 12.31
CA ASP A 200 0.70 -4.61 12.31
C ASP A 200 0.69 -5.49 13.56
N VAL A 201 -0.52 -5.75 14.07
CA VAL A 201 -0.76 -6.66 15.18
C VAL A 201 -1.26 -8.00 14.64
N VAL A 202 -0.56 -9.07 14.97
CA VAL A 202 -0.95 -10.46 14.69
C VAL A 202 -1.41 -11.10 15.98
N SER A 203 -2.69 -11.44 16.05
CA SER A 203 -3.31 -12.06 17.23
C SER A 203 -3.72 -13.50 16.93
N ILE A 204 -3.46 -14.38 17.90
CA ILE A 204 -3.83 -15.80 17.85
C ILE A 204 -4.74 -16.08 19.06
N PRO A 205 -6.08 -16.03 18.90
CA PRO A 205 -7.02 -16.20 20.01
C PRO A 205 -6.93 -17.56 20.71
N LYS A 206 -6.45 -18.62 20.02
CA LYS A 206 -6.29 -19.94 20.65
C LYS A 206 -5.18 -20.00 21.69
N THR A 207 -4.08 -19.28 21.46
CA THR A 207 -2.93 -19.26 22.37
C THR A 207 -2.94 -18.03 23.27
N ASN A 208 -3.89 -17.11 23.09
CA ASN A 208 -3.94 -15.79 23.75
C ASN A 208 -2.64 -15.00 23.58
N GLU A 209 -1.96 -15.18 22.45
CA GLU A 209 -0.73 -14.48 22.16
C GLU A 209 -0.96 -13.38 21.13
N ASN A 210 -0.48 -12.18 21.47
CA ASN A 210 -0.51 -11.02 20.61
C ASN A 210 0.92 -10.62 20.24
N PHE A 211 1.14 -10.42 18.95
CA PHE A 211 2.44 -10.06 18.41
C PHE A 211 2.35 -8.76 17.61
N ARG A 212 3.31 -7.86 17.80
CA ARG A 212 3.52 -6.71 16.92
C ARG A 212 4.74 -6.91 16.05
N LEU A 213 4.60 -6.59 14.76
CA LEU A 213 5.68 -6.63 13.80
C LEU A 213 6.56 -5.37 13.90
N LEU A 214 7.76 -5.54 14.44
CA LEU A 214 8.74 -4.46 14.60
C LEU A 214 10.05 -4.78 13.88
N TYR A 215 10.86 -3.75 13.66
CA TYR A 215 12.22 -3.92 13.17
C TYR A 215 13.20 -4.18 14.32
N ASP A 216 14.13 -5.09 14.06
CA ASP A 216 15.32 -5.31 14.87
C ASP A 216 16.45 -4.36 14.42
N THR A 217 17.48 -4.16 15.25
CA THR A 217 18.62 -3.26 14.97
C THR A 217 19.43 -3.67 13.74
N LYS A 218 19.30 -4.93 13.31
CA LYS A 218 19.87 -5.48 12.07
C LYS A 218 18.98 -5.27 10.84
N GLY A 219 17.86 -4.57 10.98
CA GLY A 219 16.91 -4.30 9.91
C GLY A 219 16.03 -5.48 9.50
N ARG A 220 15.83 -6.44 10.42
CA ARG A 220 14.99 -7.64 10.23
C ARG A 220 13.62 -7.46 10.86
N PHE A 221 12.60 -8.12 10.34
CA PHE A 221 11.33 -8.22 11.06
C PHE A 221 11.47 -9.17 12.24
N ARG A 222 10.98 -8.73 13.39
CA ARG A 222 10.85 -9.51 14.61
C ARG A 222 9.40 -9.39 15.10
N LEU A 223 8.85 -10.53 15.50
CA LEU A 223 7.59 -10.58 16.22
C LEU A 223 7.90 -10.26 17.68
N HIS A 224 7.37 -9.14 18.16
CA HIS A 224 7.46 -8.75 19.55
C HIS A 224 6.16 -9.13 20.24
N SER A 225 6.25 -9.94 21.30
CA SER A 225 5.07 -10.24 22.12
C SER A 225 4.63 -8.97 22.85
N ILE A 226 3.33 -8.68 22.79
CA ILE A 226 2.70 -7.50 23.38
C ILE A 226 1.57 -7.94 24.32
N ARG A 227 1.17 -7.04 25.24
CA ARG A 227 -0.01 -7.24 26.09
C ARG A 227 -1.30 -6.93 25.33
N ASP A 228 -2.42 -7.44 25.81
CA ASP A 228 -3.72 -7.30 25.16
C ASP A 228 -4.20 -5.86 25.04
N GLU A 229 -3.90 -5.01 26.04
CA GLU A 229 -4.21 -3.58 25.98
C GLU A 229 -3.48 -2.87 24.83
N GLU A 230 -2.23 -3.25 24.58
CA GLU A 230 -1.43 -2.70 23.51
C GLU A 230 -1.85 -3.24 22.14
N ALA A 231 -2.41 -4.45 22.11
CA ALA A 231 -2.90 -5.09 20.90
C ALA A 231 -4.14 -4.41 20.31
N LYS A 232 -4.93 -3.69 21.12
CA LYS A 232 -6.14 -2.98 20.68
C LYS A 232 -5.84 -1.79 19.77
N PHE A 233 -4.68 -1.17 19.91
CA PHE A 233 -4.30 -0.01 19.11
C PHE A 233 -3.13 -0.28 18.18
N LYS A 234 -2.95 0.60 17.21
CA LYS A 234 -1.85 0.60 16.25
C LYS A 234 -1.40 2.02 15.95
N LEU A 235 -0.11 2.21 15.70
CA LEU A 235 0.38 3.49 15.18
C LEU A 235 0.42 3.44 13.66
N CYS A 236 -0.13 4.47 13.02
CA CYS A 236 -0.08 4.62 11.58
C CYS A 236 0.51 5.99 11.21
N LYS A 237 1.56 5.98 10.37
CA LYS A 237 2.08 7.21 9.79
C LYS A 237 1.14 7.71 8.68
N VAL A 238 0.84 9.01 8.71
CA VAL A 238 0.07 9.70 7.69
C VAL A 238 0.96 9.96 6.48
N ARG A 239 0.54 9.47 5.32
CA ARG A 239 1.26 9.63 4.05
C ARG A 239 0.83 10.90 3.32
N SER A 240 -0.47 11.14 3.24
CA SER A 240 -1.05 12.31 2.58
C SER A 240 -2.41 12.63 3.19
N ILE A 241 -2.77 13.90 3.15
CA ILE A 241 -4.09 14.39 3.53
C ILE A 241 -4.65 15.07 2.29
N GLN A 242 -5.87 14.73 1.93
CA GLN A 242 -6.51 15.17 0.70
C GLN A 242 -7.99 15.46 0.96
N PHE A 243 -8.57 16.31 0.14
CA PHE A 243 -10.01 16.54 0.13
C PHE A 243 -10.63 15.64 -0.93
N GLY A 244 -11.69 14.93 -0.53
CA GLY A 244 -12.47 14.09 -1.42
C GLY A 244 -13.55 14.87 -2.14
N GLN A 245 -14.39 14.13 -2.88
CA GLN A 245 -15.62 14.68 -3.40
C GLN A 245 -16.47 15.24 -2.27
N LYS A 246 -17.20 16.33 -2.54
CA LYS A 246 -17.99 17.08 -1.55
C LYS A 246 -17.16 17.77 -0.46
N GLY A 247 -15.85 18.00 -0.71
CA GLY A 247 -14.98 18.72 0.22
C GLY A 247 -14.67 17.96 1.51
N ILE A 248 -14.92 16.66 1.56
CA ILE A 248 -14.72 15.85 2.78
C ILE A 248 -13.21 15.57 2.94
N PRO A 249 -12.56 16.04 4.02
CA PRO A 249 -11.16 15.73 4.25
C PRO A 249 -10.98 14.25 4.63
N TYR A 250 -9.95 13.62 4.06
CA TYR A 250 -9.52 12.28 4.44
C TYR A 250 -8.00 12.20 4.51
N LEU A 251 -7.51 11.33 5.39
CA LEU A 251 -6.10 10.99 5.47
C LEU A 251 -5.85 9.60 4.90
N ASN A 252 -4.69 9.43 4.30
CA ASN A 252 -4.17 8.14 3.86
C ASN A 252 -2.99 7.76 4.73
N THR A 253 -3.03 6.54 5.24
CA THR A 253 -1.99 5.97 6.09
C THR A 253 -0.99 5.13 5.29
N TYR A 254 0.15 4.81 5.90
CA TYR A 254 1.19 3.95 5.30
C TYR A 254 0.71 2.51 5.05
N ASP A 255 -0.23 2.01 5.84
CA ASP A 255 -0.88 0.69 5.69
C ASP A 255 -2.08 0.71 4.73
N GLY A 256 -2.28 1.82 4.01
CA GLY A 256 -3.30 1.92 2.97
C GLY A 256 -4.73 2.06 3.50
N ARG A 257 -4.91 2.40 4.78
CA ARG A 257 -6.22 2.80 5.32
C ARG A 257 -6.51 4.26 5.00
N THR A 258 -7.77 4.53 4.68
CA THR A 258 -8.28 5.89 4.49
C THR A 258 -9.25 6.21 5.62
N ILE A 259 -8.96 7.26 6.38
CA ILE A 259 -9.80 7.72 7.50
C ILE A 259 -10.39 9.07 7.14
N ARG A 260 -11.70 9.20 7.26
CA ARG A 260 -12.45 10.43 6.95
C ARG A 260 -12.57 11.30 8.20
N TYR A 261 -12.74 12.60 7.99
CA TYR A 261 -12.89 13.61 9.05
C TYR A 261 -11.73 13.58 10.07
N PRO A 262 -10.47 13.70 9.63
CA PRO A 262 -9.36 13.85 10.55
C PRO A 262 -9.38 15.22 11.23
N ASP A 263 -8.73 15.31 12.39
CA ASP A 263 -8.47 16.59 13.06
C ASP A 263 -7.60 17.49 12.15
N PRO A 264 -7.97 18.78 11.94
CA PRO A 264 -7.20 19.73 11.13
C PRO A 264 -5.73 19.92 11.56
N LEU A 265 -5.39 19.59 12.80
CA LEU A 265 -4.03 19.71 13.33
C LEU A 265 -3.08 18.63 12.79
N ILE A 266 -3.62 17.53 12.25
CA ILE A 266 -2.83 16.42 11.70
C ILE A 266 -2.25 16.83 10.35
N LYS A 267 -0.95 16.64 10.16
CA LYS A 267 -0.24 16.92 8.91
C LYS A 267 0.39 15.67 8.32
N ALA A 268 0.91 15.78 7.09
CA ALA A 268 1.66 14.70 6.47
C ALA A 268 2.93 14.38 7.28
N ASN A 269 3.26 13.09 7.38
CA ASN A 269 4.35 12.50 8.18
C ASN A 269 4.14 12.44 9.69
N ASP A 270 3.05 13.01 10.20
CA ASP A 270 2.61 12.77 11.57
C ASP A 270 2.19 11.31 11.75
N THR A 271 2.11 10.88 12.99
CA THR A 271 1.68 9.52 13.34
C THR A 271 0.41 9.57 14.15
N ILE A 272 -0.59 8.80 13.72
CA ILE A 272 -1.87 8.65 14.41
C ILE A 272 -1.90 7.35 15.20
N LYS A 273 -2.57 7.36 16.35
CA LYS A 273 -2.92 6.18 17.13
C LYS A 273 -4.33 5.77 16.76
N LEU A 274 -4.43 4.65 16.05
CA LEU A 274 -5.67 4.07 15.57
C LEU A 274 -6.13 2.98 16.52
N ASP A 275 -7.40 3.02 16.88
CA ASP A 275 -8.07 1.91 17.54
C ASP A 275 -8.53 0.89 16.49
N LEU A 276 -8.17 -0.39 16.66
CA LEU A 276 -8.36 -1.40 15.62
C LEU A 276 -9.81 -1.83 15.44
N GLU A 277 -10.60 -1.80 16.52
CA GLU A 277 -12.01 -2.19 16.51
C GLU A 277 -12.85 -1.10 15.84
N SER A 278 -12.78 0.13 16.34
CA SER A 278 -13.57 1.24 15.81
C SER A 278 -12.99 1.85 14.53
N ASN A 279 -11.72 1.62 14.23
CA ASN A 279 -10.96 2.27 13.16
C ASN A 279 -10.95 3.81 13.24
N LYS A 280 -11.17 4.36 14.44
CA LYS A 280 -11.12 5.80 14.71
C LYS A 280 -9.75 6.20 15.25
N ILE A 281 -9.43 7.48 15.09
CA ILE A 281 -8.22 8.10 15.63
C ILE A 281 -8.49 8.42 17.10
N THR A 282 -7.67 7.86 17.98
CA THR A 282 -7.73 8.18 19.43
C THR A 282 -6.86 9.38 19.75
N ASP A 283 -5.68 9.42 19.15
CA ASP A 283 -4.62 10.36 19.52
C ASP A 283 -3.66 10.53 18.35
N PHE A 284 -2.90 11.61 18.31
CA PHE A 284 -1.88 11.83 17.27
C PHE A 284 -0.59 12.44 17.82
N ILE A 285 0.50 12.24 17.07
CA ILE A 285 1.85 12.71 17.35
C ILE A 285 2.31 13.55 16.17
N LYS A 286 2.69 14.80 16.44
CA LYS A 286 3.29 15.69 15.45
C LYS A 286 4.73 15.29 15.11
N PHE A 287 5.12 15.48 13.86
CA PHE A 287 6.47 15.26 13.38
C PHE A 287 7.36 16.48 13.68
N ASP A 288 7.72 16.64 14.96
CA ASP A 288 8.55 17.74 15.46
C ASP A 288 9.84 17.24 16.12
N VAL A 289 10.79 18.16 16.27
CA VAL A 289 12.06 17.93 16.97
C VAL A 289 11.80 17.54 18.42
N GLY A 290 12.58 16.60 18.96
CA GLY A 290 12.43 16.12 20.33
C GLY A 290 11.53 14.90 20.51
N ASN A 291 10.85 14.43 19.44
CA ASN A 291 10.04 13.21 19.50
C ASN A 291 10.84 11.94 19.18
N VAL A 292 10.48 10.82 19.80
CA VAL A 292 11.09 9.50 19.53
C VAL A 292 10.62 8.98 18.18
N VAL A 293 11.57 8.52 17.38
CA VAL A 293 11.36 7.92 16.07
C VAL A 293 12.04 6.56 15.93
N MET A 294 11.45 5.71 15.11
CA MET A 294 12.06 4.49 14.60
C MET A 294 12.34 4.63 13.11
N VAL A 295 13.48 4.11 12.67
CA VAL A 295 13.85 4.08 11.26
C VAL A 295 13.29 2.83 10.59
N THR A 296 12.49 2.99 9.53
CA THR A 296 11.85 1.88 8.80
C THR A 296 12.66 1.41 7.58
N GLY A 297 13.55 2.24 7.04
CA GLY A 297 14.25 2.00 5.78
C GLY A 297 15.73 2.41 5.78
N GLY A 298 16.47 1.96 4.76
CA GLY A 298 17.89 2.28 4.58
C GLY A 298 18.85 1.50 5.50
N ARG A 299 20.10 1.98 5.60
CA ARG A 299 21.19 1.32 6.36
C ARG A 299 21.01 1.38 7.88
N ASN A 300 20.25 2.37 8.35
CA ASN A 300 19.94 2.61 9.76
C ASN A 300 18.59 2.00 10.21
N ARG A 301 18.00 1.11 9.41
CA ARG A 301 16.71 0.46 9.72
C ARG A 301 16.73 -0.23 11.10
N GLY A 302 15.67 -0.03 11.87
CA GLY A 302 15.47 -0.59 13.20
C GLY A 302 16.19 0.14 14.33
N ARG A 303 16.89 1.25 14.02
CA ARG A 303 17.38 2.17 15.04
C ARG A 303 16.26 3.04 15.58
N VAL A 304 16.36 3.38 16.86
CA VAL A 304 15.39 4.22 17.57
C VAL A 304 16.15 5.34 18.27
N GLY A 305 15.72 6.57 18.04
CA GLY A 305 16.34 7.75 18.62
C GLY A 305 15.38 8.94 18.63
N VAL A 306 15.88 10.07 19.11
CA VAL A 306 15.15 11.33 19.17
C VAL A 306 15.53 12.20 17.96
N ILE A 307 14.55 12.87 17.34
CA ILE A 307 14.84 13.84 16.28
C ILE A 307 15.58 15.04 16.89
N LYS A 308 16.79 15.33 16.40
CA LYS A 308 17.59 16.49 16.83
C LYS A 308 17.40 17.69 15.91
N ASN A 309 17.51 17.47 14.60
CA ASN A 309 17.35 18.52 13.60
C ASN A 309 16.69 17.99 12.33
N ARG A 310 15.94 18.85 11.65
CA ARG A 310 15.31 18.59 10.35
C ARG A 310 15.82 19.60 9.34
N GLU A 311 16.63 19.13 8.41
CA GLU A 311 17.15 19.93 7.32
C GLU A 311 16.21 19.87 6.13
N LYS A 312 15.64 21.04 5.82
CA LYS A 312 14.75 21.21 4.67
C LYS A 312 15.58 21.72 3.49
N HIS A 313 15.61 20.94 2.41
CA HIS A 313 16.19 21.36 1.14
C HIS A 313 15.07 21.58 0.13
N LYS A 314 14.95 22.80 -0.40
CA LYS A 314 13.92 23.11 -1.40
C LYS A 314 14.22 22.32 -2.68
N GLY A 315 13.26 21.53 -3.15
CA GLY A 315 13.40 20.72 -4.37
C GLY A 315 14.15 19.39 -4.20
N SER A 316 14.70 19.11 -3.01
CA SER A 316 15.38 17.84 -2.71
C SER A 316 14.73 17.13 -1.53
N PHE A 317 15.22 15.92 -1.23
CA PHE A 317 14.75 15.15 -0.10
C PHE A 317 15.21 15.80 1.21
N GLU A 318 14.28 15.91 2.16
CA GLU A 318 14.61 16.37 3.50
C GLU A 318 15.40 15.32 4.29
N THR A 319 16.42 15.81 5.00
CA THR A 319 17.30 15.02 5.84
C THR A 319 16.93 15.23 7.30
N VAL A 320 16.82 14.14 8.06
CA VAL A 320 16.48 14.16 9.47
C VAL A 320 17.67 13.59 10.24
N HIS A 321 18.20 14.40 11.15
CA HIS A 321 19.26 14.02 12.07
C HIS A 321 18.65 13.47 13.35
N ILE A 322 19.02 12.25 13.68
CA ILE A 322 18.48 11.48 14.80
C ILE A 322 19.63 11.13 15.74
N GLN A 323 19.39 11.26 17.04
CA GLN A 323 20.32 10.87 18.08
C GLN A 323 19.77 9.66 18.85
N ASP A 324 20.55 8.59 18.92
CA ASP A 324 20.20 7.42 19.75
C ASP A 324 20.38 7.72 21.24
N ALA A 325 19.84 6.86 22.11
CA ALA A 325 19.99 6.98 23.56
C ALA A 325 21.46 6.91 24.05
N THR A 326 22.37 6.33 23.26
CA THR A 326 23.81 6.28 23.58
C THR A 326 24.57 7.51 23.09
N GLY A 327 23.89 8.48 22.47
CA GLY A 327 24.48 9.71 21.95
C GLY A 327 25.00 9.61 20.52
N HIS A 328 24.93 8.45 19.86
CA HIS A 328 25.31 8.33 18.45
C HIS A 328 24.33 9.05 17.54
N GLU A 329 24.85 9.95 16.71
CA GLU A 329 24.06 10.70 15.73
C GLU A 329 24.14 10.04 14.34
N PHE A 330 23.03 10.05 13.62
CA PHE A 330 22.96 9.59 12.25
C PHE A 330 21.84 10.29 11.48
N ALA A 331 22.00 10.35 10.16
CA ALA A 331 21.04 10.98 9.26
C ALA A 331 20.23 9.94 8.48
N THR A 332 18.96 10.27 8.20
CA THR A 332 18.09 9.51 7.29
C THR A 332 17.18 10.43 6.49
N ARG A 333 16.64 9.94 5.37
CA ARG A 333 15.58 10.64 4.63
C ARG A 333 14.27 10.62 5.40
N LEU A 334 13.50 11.70 5.31
CA LEU A 334 12.18 11.84 5.96
C LEU A 334 11.22 10.65 5.71
N GLY A 335 11.24 10.06 4.51
CA GLY A 335 10.39 8.91 4.18
C GLY A 335 10.65 7.68 5.05
N ASN A 336 11.87 7.51 5.55
CA ASN A 336 12.29 6.36 6.36
C ASN A 336 12.08 6.58 7.87
N VAL A 337 11.64 7.77 8.29
CA VAL A 337 11.43 8.11 9.70
C VAL A 337 9.98 7.85 10.08
N PHE A 338 9.75 7.17 11.20
CA PHE A 338 8.42 6.91 11.73
C PHE A 338 8.38 7.33 13.20
N THR A 339 7.47 8.24 13.57
CA THR A 339 7.35 8.72 14.95
C THR A 339 6.62 7.71 15.81
N ILE A 340 7.19 7.35 16.96
CA ILE A 340 6.62 6.32 17.85
C ILE A 340 6.17 6.88 19.20
N GLY A 341 6.60 8.08 19.58
CA GLY A 341 6.31 8.66 20.89
C GLY A 341 6.44 10.17 20.93
N LYS A 342 5.83 10.78 21.94
CA LYS A 342 5.99 12.20 22.29
C LYS A 342 7.14 12.34 23.28
N GLY A 343 8.06 13.27 23.03
CA GLY A 343 9.25 13.45 23.87
C GLY A 343 10.14 12.21 23.87
N THR A 344 10.50 11.70 25.06
CA THR A 344 11.38 10.53 25.25
C THR A 344 10.63 9.20 25.44
N LYS A 345 9.31 9.24 25.65
CA LYS A 345 8.51 8.03 25.94
C LYS A 345 7.85 7.47 24.68
N PRO A 346 8.22 6.26 24.22
CA PRO A 346 7.51 5.60 23.11
C PRO A 346 6.11 5.15 23.56
N TRP A 347 5.13 5.22 22.66
CA TRP A 347 3.78 4.67 22.89
C TRP A 347 3.70 3.16 22.70
N VAL A 348 4.77 2.55 22.20
CA VAL A 348 4.85 1.15 21.81
C VAL A 348 6.02 0.49 22.52
N THR A 349 5.82 -0.75 22.94
CA THR A 349 6.89 -1.58 23.51
C THR A 349 7.96 -1.87 22.47
N LEU A 350 9.22 -1.61 22.84
CA LEU A 350 10.37 -1.77 21.95
C LEU A 350 10.99 -3.17 22.08
N PRO A 351 11.51 -3.74 20.97
CA PRO A 351 12.20 -5.02 21.02
C PRO A 351 13.50 -4.94 21.83
N LYS A 352 14.04 -6.12 22.21
CA LYS A 352 15.28 -6.23 22.99
C LYS A 352 16.39 -5.38 22.36
N GLY A 353 17.01 -4.54 23.17
CA GLY A 353 18.05 -3.58 22.73
C GLY A 353 17.53 -2.18 22.42
N LYS A 354 16.22 -1.90 22.55
CA LYS A 354 15.60 -0.57 22.44
C LYS A 354 15.99 0.21 21.17
N GLY A 355 16.37 -0.49 20.09
CA GLY A 355 16.82 0.14 18.85
C GLY A 355 18.26 0.68 18.86
N ILE A 356 19.08 0.35 19.86
CA ILE A 356 20.49 0.76 19.90
C ILE A 356 21.31 -0.20 19.03
N LYS A 357 21.97 0.35 18.00
CA LYS A 357 22.86 -0.42 17.14
C LYS A 357 24.29 -0.35 17.68
N LEU A 358 24.74 -1.46 18.25
CA LEU A 358 26.10 -1.63 18.76
C LEU A 358 27.13 -1.67 17.61
N SER A 359 28.36 -1.28 17.91
CA SER A 359 29.49 -1.46 17.00
C SER A 359 29.82 -2.95 16.83
N ILE A 360 30.56 -3.31 15.77
CA ILE A 360 30.93 -4.71 15.50
C ILE A 360 31.75 -5.28 16.66
N ILE A 361 32.64 -4.46 17.23
CA ILE A 361 33.50 -4.83 18.36
C ILE A 361 32.67 -5.05 19.63
N GLU A 362 31.71 -4.15 19.91
CA GLU A 362 30.78 -4.31 21.03
C GLU A 362 29.89 -5.54 20.87
N GLU A 363 29.36 -5.80 19.67
CA GLU A 363 28.59 -7.02 19.39
C GLU A 363 29.45 -8.27 19.63
N ALA A 364 30.72 -8.27 19.20
CA ALA A 364 31.62 -9.40 19.39
C ALA A 364 31.89 -9.64 20.88
N ARG A 365 32.28 -8.59 21.62
CA ARG A 365 32.48 -8.66 23.08
C ARG A 365 31.24 -9.15 23.81
N LYS A 366 30.06 -8.64 23.44
CA LYS A 366 28.78 -9.07 24.03
C LYS A 366 28.47 -10.54 23.75
N ARG A 367 28.82 -11.05 22.57
CA ARG A 367 28.63 -12.48 22.24
C ARG A 367 29.60 -13.37 23.01
N LEU A 368 30.87 -12.99 23.10
CA LEU A 368 31.89 -13.73 23.87
C LEU A 368 31.52 -13.78 25.35
N ALA A 369 31.13 -12.63 25.92
CA ALA A 369 30.64 -12.56 27.29
C ALA A 369 29.41 -13.45 27.53
N ALA A 370 28.47 -13.50 26.57
CA ALA A 370 27.30 -14.38 26.66
C ALA A 370 27.64 -15.87 26.50
N GLN A 371 28.76 -16.21 25.86
CA GLN A 371 29.27 -17.57 25.70
C GLN A 371 30.17 -18.01 26.86
N GLY A 372 30.40 -17.15 27.86
CA GLY A 372 31.27 -17.45 29.01
C GLY A 372 32.77 -17.45 28.70
N ALA A 373 33.16 -17.07 27.48
CA ALA A 373 34.56 -16.94 27.10
C ALA A 373 35.04 -15.51 27.41
N VAL A 374 35.53 -15.30 28.63
CA VAL A 374 36.31 -14.10 28.95
C VAL A 374 37.75 -14.37 28.49
N PRO A 375 38.27 -13.73 27.43
CA PRO A 375 39.72 -13.68 27.27
C PRO A 375 40.28 -12.82 28.40
N ALA A 376 41.19 -13.42 29.17
CA ALA A 376 41.94 -12.77 30.25
C ALA A 376 42.72 -11.54 29.74
#